data_AF-A0A521S0T7-F1
#
_entry.id   AF-A0A521S0T7-F1
#
_cell.length_a   1.000
_cell.length_b   1.000
_cell.length_c   1.000
_cell.angle_alpha   90.00
_cell.angle_beta   90.00
_cell.angle_gamma   90.00
#
_symmetry.space_group_name_H-M   'P 1'
#
loop_
_entity.id
_entity.type
_entity.pdbx_description
1 polymer ?
#
loop_
_entity_poly.entity_id
_entity_poly.type
_entity_poly.pdbx_seq_one_letter_code
_entity_poly.pdbx_strand_id
1 'polypeptide(L)'
;MASPIRAEFLSSLEREFGRLQRIGTSNSLFTVRDKARLYVRYSKVHRRGSTFFGLRQEDIALLEGFPSFIAFLWDGQREPLLIPYERFAAAFHSVDPASDGQYKVHIYTNEEGTDFHIVRAGRFGVDSHFGLSEIRSAVLESGDESLLVDFSHHQMQTIVGAIGRLTGHAVFIPFNDRPSMDWSLVDRFEMVDDVPSTGRHAPAASLALIDVLWVHPTRNLLAAAFEIEHSTLIYSGLLRFNDVHIDFKLPRAGIVADAEREEAFLRQINRRTFRASGLNEVCLFYKYSDTYRWFLRLHSERRA
;
A
#
# COMPACT_ATOMS: atom_id res chain seq x y z
N MET A 1 18.35 12.83 20.57
CA MET A 1 19.37 11.89 20.05
C MET A 1 18.93 11.41 18.69
N ALA A 2 19.83 11.37 17.70
CA ALA A 2 19.53 10.77 16.41
C ALA A 2 19.22 9.28 16.60
N SER A 3 18.17 8.77 15.96
CA SER A 3 17.87 7.34 16.02
C SER A 3 19.02 6.54 15.36
N PRO A 4 19.53 5.46 15.98
CA PRO A 4 20.59 4.64 15.39
C PRO A 4 20.26 4.16 13.97
N ILE A 5 19.02 3.71 13.74
CA ILE A 5 18.57 3.25 12.42
C ILE A 5 18.64 4.36 11.37
N ARG A 6 18.38 5.61 11.77
CA ARG A 6 18.48 6.76 10.87
C ARG A 6 19.93 7.04 10.48
N ALA A 7 20.85 6.96 11.44
CA ALA A 7 22.27 7.16 11.16
C ALA A 7 22.80 6.06 10.24
N GLU A 8 22.47 4.80 10.53
CA GLU A 8 22.84 3.64 9.71
C GLU A 8 22.28 3.74 8.29
N PHE A 9 21.00 4.08 8.15
CA PHE A 9 20.35 4.29 6.85
C PHE A 9 21.07 5.36 6.01
N LEU A 10 21.33 6.54 6.60
CA LEU A 10 22.03 7.62 5.90
C LEU A 10 23.45 7.21 5.52
N SER A 11 24.20 6.57 6.43
CA SER A 11 25.55 6.07 6.14
C SER A 11 25.54 4.98 5.06
N SER A 12 24.51 4.14 5.00
CA SER A 12 24.33 3.17 3.92
C SER A 12 24.16 3.86 2.57
N LEU A 13 23.28 4.85 2.50
CA LEU A 13 23.08 5.64 1.28
C LEU A 13 24.34 6.41 0.87
N GLU A 14 25.09 6.96 1.82
CA GLU A 14 26.34 7.67 1.53
C GLU A 14 27.43 6.75 0.98
N ARG A 15 27.48 5.48 1.43
CA ARG A 15 28.37 4.47 0.85
C ARG A 15 28.00 4.13 -0.59
N GLU A 16 26.71 4.11 -0.90
CA GLU A 16 26.21 3.71 -2.22
C GLU A 16 26.24 4.86 -3.24
N PHE A 17 25.73 6.03 -2.86
CA PHE A 17 25.51 7.17 -3.77
C PHE A 17 26.51 8.31 -3.56
N GLY A 18 27.40 8.21 -2.58
CA GLY A 18 28.26 9.31 -2.16
C GLY A 18 27.57 10.28 -1.21
N ARG A 19 28.28 11.35 -0.83
CA ARG A 19 27.85 12.29 0.20
C ARG A 19 26.46 12.89 -0.08
N LEU A 20 25.56 12.78 0.89
CA LEU A 20 24.24 13.41 0.85
C LEU A 20 24.36 14.89 1.20
N GLN A 21 23.74 15.78 0.41
CA GLN A 21 23.75 17.21 0.71
C GLN A 21 22.40 17.62 1.30
N ARG A 22 22.40 18.31 2.44
CA ARG A 22 21.18 18.80 3.07
C ARG A 22 20.58 19.94 2.26
N ILE A 23 19.25 19.97 2.17
CA ILE A 23 18.50 21.04 1.52
C ILE A 23 17.38 21.55 2.44
N GLY A 24 17.01 22.81 2.28
CA GLY A 24 16.00 23.46 3.12
C GLY A 24 16.48 23.74 4.56
N THR A 25 15.54 23.97 5.45
CA THR A 25 15.80 24.32 6.87
C THR A 25 15.89 23.09 7.77
N SER A 26 15.43 21.94 7.26
CA SER A 26 15.26 20.70 8.00
C SER A 26 16.54 19.87 8.01
N ASN A 27 16.84 19.22 9.13
CA ASN A 27 17.93 18.24 9.19
C ASN A 27 17.57 16.90 8.55
N SER A 28 16.36 16.77 7.99
CA SER A 28 15.79 15.53 7.48
C SER A 28 15.70 15.45 5.95
N LEU A 29 16.02 16.52 5.22
CA LEU A 29 15.84 16.57 3.77
C LEU A 29 17.20 16.68 3.06
N PHE A 30 17.39 15.85 2.04
CA PHE A 30 18.66 15.70 1.34
C PHE A 30 18.47 15.64 -0.19
N THR A 31 19.46 16.11 -0.94
CA THR A 31 19.69 15.75 -2.35
C THR A 31 20.65 14.56 -2.43
N VAL A 32 20.33 13.63 -3.32
CA VAL A 32 21.12 12.45 -3.66
C VAL A 32 21.64 12.64 -5.09
N ARG A 33 22.95 12.94 -5.20
CA ARG A 33 23.64 13.21 -6.47
C ARG A 33 22.99 14.27 -7.37
N ASP A 34 22.18 15.18 -6.82
CA ASP A 34 21.38 16.15 -7.58
C ASP A 34 20.41 15.52 -8.59
N LYS A 35 20.05 14.25 -8.36
CA LYS A 35 19.13 13.46 -9.18
C LYS A 35 17.84 13.10 -8.46
N ALA A 36 17.91 12.89 -7.14
CA ALA A 36 16.74 12.61 -6.33
C ALA A 36 16.75 13.41 -5.01
N ARG A 37 15.58 13.65 -4.44
CA ARG A 37 15.41 14.20 -3.09
C ARG A 37 14.95 13.11 -2.14
N LEU A 38 15.43 13.17 -0.91
CA LEU A 38 15.13 12.18 0.12
C LEU A 38 14.74 12.88 1.42
N TYR A 39 13.49 12.68 1.84
CA TYR A 39 12.98 13.15 3.12
C TYR A 39 12.92 12.03 4.15
N VAL A 40 13.81 12.08 5.15
CA VAL A 40 13.98 11.00 6.14
C VAL A 40 13.26 11.32 7.44
N ARG A 41 12.29 10.48 7.79
CA ARG A 41 11.51 10.59 9.02
C ARG A 41 11.63 9.31 9.84
N TYR A 42 11.68 9.48 11.16
CA TYR A 42 11.72 8.38 12.11
C TYR A 42 10.55 8.48 13.09
N SER A 43 9.96 7.33 13.43
CA SER A 43 8.97 7.17 14.48
C SER A 43 9.34 5.96 15.33
N LYS A 44 9.00 6.02 16.63
CA LYS A 44 8.92 4.81 17.44
C LYS A 44 7.72 3.97 16.99
N VAL A 45 7.76 2.67 17.25
CA VAL A 45 6.58 1.80 17.12
C VAL A 45 5.70 1.98 18.35
N HIS A 46 4.45 2.34 18.12
CA HIS A 46 3.41 2.50 19.13
C HIS A 46 2.58 1.21 19.26
N ARG A 47 1.50 1.26 20.05
CA ARG A 47 0.60 0.11 20.20
C ARG A 47 0.06 -0.37 18.84
N ARG A 48 -0.17 -1.69 18.73
CA ARG A 48 -0.69 -2.36 17.53
C ARG A 48 0.18 -2.17 16.27
N GLY A 49 1.50 -2.10 16.42
CA GLY A 49 2.42 -2.01 15.26
C GLY A 49 2.32 -0.69 14.47
N SER A 50 1.66 0.32 15.01
CA SER A 50 1.49 1.61 14.33
C SER A 50 2.68 2.54 14.56
N THR A 51 2.98 3.37 13.58
CA THR A 51 3.94 4.48 13.67
C THR A 51 3.25 5.80 13.36
N PHE A 52 3.86 6.92 13.75
CA PHE A 52 3.31 8.25 13.49
C PHE A 52 4.39 9.22 13.05
N PHE A 53 4.12 9.91 11.93
CA PHE A 53 5.04 10.87 11.34
C PHE A 53 4.32 12.19 11.09
N GLY A 54 4.96 13.29 11.51
CA GLY A 54 4.65 14.63 11.04
C GLY A 54 5.55 14.99 9.86
N LEU A 55 4.96 15.38 8.73
CA LEU A 55 5.66 15.84 7.54
C LEU A 55 5.43 17.34 7.37
N ARG A 56 6.48 18.13 7.46
CA ARG A 56 6.37 19.61 7.40
C ARG A 56 5.94 20.03 6.00
N GLN A 57 4.97 20.93 5.90
CA GLN A 57 4.48 21.43 4.62
C GLN A 57 5.61 22.04 3.77
N GLU A 58 6.52 22.79 4.39
CA GLU A 58 7.70 23.36 3.71
C GLU A 58 8.66 22.30 3.17
N ASP A 59 8.82 21.16 3.87
CA ASP A 59 9.68 20.07 3.42
C ASP A 59 8.99 19.29 2.28
N ILE A 60 7.66 19.13 2.34
CA ILE A 60 6.85 18.51 1.27
C ILE A 60 6.86 19.36 0.00
N ALA A 61 6.74 20.68 0.11
CA ALA A 61 6.82 21.58 -1.04
C ALA A 61 8.16 21.47 -1.78
N LEU A 62 9.24 21.15 -1.06
CA LEU A 62 10.54 20.87 -1.66
C LEU A 62 10.62 19.49 -2.31
N LEU A 63 9.59 18.64 -2.29
CA LEU A 63 9.58 17.36 -3.02
C LEU A 63 8.94 17.48 -4.40
N GLU A 64 8.08 18.47 -4.60
CA GLU A 64 7.30 18.64 -5.84
C GLU A 64 8.17 18.87 -7.07
N GLY A 65 7.81 18.21 -8.17
CA GLY A 65 8.43 18.43 -9.48
C GLY A 65 9.85 17.87 -9.58
N PHE A 66 10.23 16.98 -8.66
CA PHE A 66 11.55 16.36 -8.62
C PHE A 66 11.41 14.88 -8.23
N PRO A 67 12.25 13.96 -8.74
CA PRO A 67 12.27 12.59 -8.25
C PRO A 67 12.52 12.56 -6.74
N SER A 68 11.48 12.27 -5.97
CA SER A 68 11.48 12.51 -4.53
C SER A 68 10.95 11.31 -3.78
N PHE A 69 11.59 10.98 -2.66
CA PHE A 69 11.26 9.84 -1.82
C PHE A 69 11.10 10.28 -0.37
N ILE A 70 10.10 9.73 0.32
CA ILE A 70 9.95 9.87 1.77
C ILE A 70 10.33 8.55 2.41
N ALA A 71 11.43 8.55 3.15
CA ALA A 71 11.88 7.39 3.93
C ALA A 71 11.22 7.40 5.31
N PHE A 72 10.39 6.39 5.56
CA PHE A 72 9.79 6.12 6.86
C PHE A 72 10.58 5.06 7.59
N LEU A 73 11.21 5.47 8.69
CA LEU A 73 12.06 4.63 9.52
C LEU A 73 11.43 4.34 10.88
N TRP A 74 11.55 3.11 11.35
CA TRP A 74 11.19 2.67 12.71
C TRP A 74 12.05 1.48 13.14
N ASP A 75 12.16 1.25 14.44
CA ASP A 75 13.01 0.16 14.96
C ASP A 75 12.43 -1.22 14.61
N GLY A 76 13.29 -2.15 14.22
CA GLY A 76 12.90 -3.52 13.84
C GLY A 76 12.58 -3.72 12.36
N GLN A 77 12.71 -2.69 11.53
CA GLN A 77 12.66 -2.83 10.07
C GLN A 77 13.80 -3.71 9.57
N ARG A 78 13.48 -4.63 8.64
CA ARG A 78 14.49 -5.35 7.85
C ARG A 78 15.00 -4.50 6.70
N GLU A 79 14.09 -3.78 6.06
CA GLU A 79 14.36 -2.86 4.97
C GLU A 79 13.64 -1.53 5.24
N PRO A 80 14.19 -0.39 4.80
CA PRO A 80 13.54 0.89 4.95
C PRO A 80 12.33 0.99 4.00
N LEU A 81 11.29 1.71 4.41
CA LEU A 81 10.14 2.02 3.55
C LEU A 81 10.40 3.38 2.86
N LEU A 82 10.59 3.39 1.54
CA LEU A 82 10.86 4.58 0.74
C LEU A 82 9.72 4.80 -0.27
N ILE A 83 8.73 5.60 0.10
CA ILE A 83 7.64 5.90 -0.82
C ILE A 83 8.03 7.00 -1.81
N PRO A 84 7.77 6.86 -3.12
CA PRO A 84 7.94 7.96 -4.06
C PRO A 84 6.86 9.02 -3.81
N TYR A 85 7.25 10.27 -3.56
CA TYR A 85 6.32 11.36 -3.27
C TYR A 85 5.29 11.55 -4.37
N GLU A 86 5.72 11.53 -5.64
CA GLU A 86 4.85 11.75 -6.79
C GLU A 86 3.72 10.72 -6.91
N ARG A 87 3.89 9.52 -6.32
CA ARG A 87 2.83 8.50 -6.29
C ARG A 87 1.67 8.88 -5.38
N PHE A 88 1.88 9.79 -4.43
CA PHE A 88 0.91 10.20 -3.41
C PHE A 88 0.67 11.71 -3.41
N ALA A 89 1.20 12.45 -4.38
CA ALA A 89 1.07 13.90 -4.47
C ALA A 89 -0.40 14.34 -4.48
N ALA A 90 -1.25 13.70 -5.30
CA ALA A 90 -2.69 13.97 -5.34
C ALA A 90 -3.37 13.79 -3.98
N ALA A 91 -2.98 12.76 -3.21
CA ALA A 91 -3.49 12.54 -1.87
C ALA A 91 -3.06 13.64 -0.89
N PHE A 92 -1.80 14.09 -0.95
CA PHE A 92 -1.32 15.24 -0.16
C PHE A 92 -2.04 16.53 -0.55
N HIS A 93 -2.26 16.80 -1.84
CA HIS A 93 -2.97 17.98 -2.33
C HIS A 93 -4.46 17.98 -2.00
N SER A 94 -5.05 16.80 -1.74
CA SER A 94 -6.47 16.67 -1.38
C SER A 94 -6.82 17.16 0.03
N VAL A 95 -5.81 17.45 0.87
CA VAL A 95 -5.99 17.86 2.27
C VAL A 95 -5.05 18.97 2.67
N ASP A 96 -5.48 19.83 3.59
CA ASP A 96 -4.57 20.77 4.24
C ASP A 96 -3.71 20.06 5.28
N PRO A 97 -2.54 20.60 5.66
CA PRO A 97 -1.83 20.17 6.86
C PRO A 97 -2.64 20.46 8.14
N ALA A 98 -2.18 19.94 9.28
CA ALA A 98 -2.72 20.32 10.58
C ALA A 98 -2.30 21.76 10.95
N SER A 99 -2.87 22.32 12.03
CA SER A 99 -2.61 23.69 12.48
C SER A 99 -1.14 23.98 12.83
N ASP A 100 -0.33 22.93 13.03
CA ASP A 100 1.12 23.02 13.26
C ASP A 100 1.95 22.97 11.96
N GLY A 101 1.30 23.10 10.80
CA GLY A 101 1.96 23.12 9.48
C GLY A 101 2.48 21.74 9.04
N GLN A 102 1.98 20.65 9.62
CA GLN A 102 2.41 19.29 9.28
C GLN A 102 1.27 18.41 8.80
N TYR A 103 1.52 17.65 7.72
CA TYR A 103 0.70 16.49 7.37
C TYR A 103 0.93 15.39 8.40
N LYS A 104 -0.16 14.76 8.85
CA LYS A 104 -0.11 13.65 9.79
C LYS A 104 -0.25 12.35 9.04
N VAL A 105 0.72 11.46 9.24
CA VAL A 105 0.79 10.18 8.54
C VAL A 105 1.02 9.05 9.53
N HIS A 106 0.40 7.92 9.26
CA HIS A 106 0.66 6.66 9.97
C HIS A 106 1.14 5.58 9.00
N ILE A 107 2.08 4.75 9.45
CA ILE A 107 2.32 3.43 8.85
C ILE A 107 1.79 2.36 9.81
N TYR A 108 0.96 1.46 9.30
CA TYR A 108 0.49 0.28 10.03
C TYR A 108 1.07 -0.97 9.37
N THR A 109 1.77 -1.79 10.14
CA THR A 109 2.29 -3.08 9.66
C THR A 109 1.42 -4.21 10.20
N ASN A 110 0.77 -4.95 9.31
CA ASN A 110 -0.10 -6.09 9.65
C ASN A 110 0.39 -7.37 8.92
N GLU A 111 -0.21 -8.52 9.23
CA GLU A 111 0.14 -9.79 8.57
C GLU A 111 -0.27 -9.79 7.09
N GLU A 112 -1.33 -9.07 6.76
CA GLU A 112 -1.87 -8.94 5.40
C GLU A 112 -1.16 -7.85 4.56
N GLY A 113 -0.23 -7.09 5.16
CA GLY A 113 0.57 -6.07 4.49
C GLY A 113 0.64 -4.74 5.24
N THR A 114 1.14 -3.72 4.54
CA THR A 114 1.54 -2.44 5.12
C THR A 114 0.68 -1.29 4.59
N ASP A 115 0.11 -0.51 5.51
CA ASP A 115 -0.77 0.61 5.21
C ASP A 115 0.01 1.91 5.36
N PHE A 116 -0.06 2.77 4.34
CA PHE A 116 0.27 4.19 4.45
C PHE A 116 -1.01 5.00 4.55
N HIS A 117 -1.23 5.64 5.70
CA HIS A 117 -2.41 6.46 5.95
C HIS A 117 -2.02 7.93 6.02
N ILE A 118 -2.51 8.72 5.07
CA ILE A 118 -2.48 10.19 5.13
C ILE A 118 -3.78 10.65 5.77
N VAL A 119 -3.69 11.24 6.96
CA VAL A 119 -4.86 11.63 7.77
C VAL A 119 -5.75 12.60 6.98
N ARG A 120 -7.05 12.27 6.90
CA ARG A 120 -8.11 12.95 6.12
C ARG A 120 -8.09 12.72 4.61
N ALA A 121 -7.01 12.17 4.05
CA ALA A 121 -6.93 11.89 2.61
C ALA A 121 -7.35 10.44 2.31
N GLY A 122 -6.66 9.46 2.87
CA GLY A 122 -6.94 8.04 2.60
C GLY A 122 -5.82 7.10 3.00
N ARG A 123 -6.05 5.80 2.76
CA ARG A 123 -5.08 4.74 3.02
C ARG A 123 -4.65 4.04 1.73
N PHE A 124 -3.39 3.64 1.68
CA PHE A 124 -2.76 3.06 0.52
C PHE A 124 -1.93 1.84 0.93
N GLY A 125 -1.91 0.81 0.08
CA GLY A 125 -0.97 -0.27 0.21
C GLY A 125 0.41 0.15 -0.29
N VAL A 126 1.46 -0.16 0.47
CA VAL A 126 2.83 0.33 0.16
C VAL A 126 3.90 -0.76 0.24
N ASP A 127 3.51 -2.03 0.26
CA ASP A 127 4.42 -3.16 0.39
C ASP A 127 5.43 -3.28 -0.77
N SER A 128 5.16 -2.66 -1.92
CA SER A 128 6.08 -2.55 -3.06
C SER A 128 7.24 -1.58 -2.84
N HIS A 129 7.14 -0.66 -1.87
CA HIS A 129 8.05 0.48 -1.71
C HIS A 129 9.13 0.28 -0.64
N PHE A 130 9.32 -0.95 -0.17
CA PHE A 130 10.43 -1.27 0.71
C PHE A 130 11.72 -1.47 -0.08
N GLY A 131 12.83 -1.14 0.57
CA GLY A 131 14.17 -1.25 -0.01
C GLY A 131 14.56 0.02 -0.78
N LEU A 132 15.57 -0.13 -1.64
CA LEU A 132 16.22 1.00 -2.32
C LEU A 132 16.06 0.95 -3.84
N SER A 133 15.30 0.00 -4.39
CA SER A 133 15.18 -0.21 -5.84
C SER A 133 14.72 1.06 -6.57
N GLU A 134 13.66 1.71 -6.10
CA GLU A 134 13.10 2.87 -6.80
C GLU A 134 14.02 4.10 -6.74
N ILE A 135 14.66 4.37 -5.60
CA ILE A 135 15.63 5.47 -5.49
C ILE A 135 16.91 5.17 -6.29
N ARG A 136 17.35 3.91 -6.36
CA ARG A 136 18.42 3.48 -7.26
C ARG A 136 18.05 3.79 -8.70
N SER A 137 16.84 3.42 -9.12
CA SER A 137 16.37 3.69 -10.47
C SER A 137 16.33 5.18 -10.80
N ALA A 138 15.84 6.00 -9.87
CA ALA A 138 15.82 7.46 -10.05
C ALA A 138 17.23 8.08 -10.11
N VAL A 139 18.17 7.62 -9.27
CA VAL A 139 19.53 8.19 -9.18
C VAL A 139 20.45 7.67 -10.29
N LEU A 140 20.29 6.41 -10.70
CA LEU A 140 21.07 5.76 -11.75
C LEU A 140 20.46 5.91 -13.14
N GLU A 141 19.27 6.52 -13.25
CA GLU A 141 18.53 6.71 -14.50
C GLU A 141 18.23 5.40 -15.24
N SER A 142 18.08 4.30 -14.49
CA SER A 142 17.59 3.03 -15.03
C SER A 142 16.06 3.06 -15.06
N GLY A 143 15.48 2.85 -16.24
CA GLY A 143 14.03 2.81 -16.41
C GLY A 143 13.36 1.72 -15.55
N ASP A 144 12.10 1.94 -15.17
CA ASP A 144 11.29 0.95 -14.49
C ASP A 144 10.29 0.32 -15.48
N GLU A 145 10.66 -0.84 -16.03
CA GLU A 145 9.85 -1.57 -17.02
C GLU A 145 8.49 -2.02 -16.48
N SER A 146 8.35 -2.17 -15.15
CA SER A 146 7.08 -2.59 -14.54
C SER A 146 5.98 -1.52 -14.60
N LEU A 147 6.32 -0.28 -14.98
CA LEU A 147 5.35 0.80 -15.22
C LEU A 147 4.58 0.69 -16.54
N LEU A 148 4.99 -0.21 -17.46
CA LEU A 148 4.47 -0.27 -18.82
C LEU A 148 3.49 -1.42 -19.05
N VAL A 149 3.23 -2.24 -18.03
CA VAL A 149 2.36 -3.42 -18.16
C VAL A 149 0.92 -3.03 -17.86
N ASP A 150 0.07 -3.13 -18.88
CA ASP A 150 -1.38 -3.07 -18.73
C ASP A 150 -1.90 -4.44 -18.27
N PHE A 151 -2.70 -4.45 -17.21
CA PHE A 151 -3.22 -5.68 -16.60
C PHE A 151 -4.73 -5.75 -16.77
N SER A 152 -5.21 -6.89 -17.28
CA SER A 152 -6.64 -7.19 -17.23
C SER A 152 -7.12 -7.49 -15.80
N HIS A 153 -8.44 -7.41 -15.61
CA HIS A 153 -9.09 -7.77 -14.34
C HIS A 153 -8.66 -9.17 -13.82
N HIS A 154 -8.73 -10.20 -14.66
CA HIS A 154 -8.37 -11.58 -14.23
C HIS A 154 -6.88 -11.76 -13.95
N GLN A 155 -6.00 -11.04 -14.65
CA GLN A 155 -4.56 -11.05 -14.36
C GLN A 155 -4.30 -10.47 -12.97
N MET A 156 -4.94 -9.34 -12.64
CA MET A 156 -4.82 -8.76 -11.31
C MET A 156 -5.45 -9.63 -10.22
N GLN A 157 -6.58 -10.30 -10.49
CA GLN A 157 -7.17 -11.30 -9.58
C GLN A 157 -6.16 -12.41 -9.27
N THR A 158 -5.48 -12.90 -10.31
CA THR A 158 -4.46 -13.94 -10.19
C THR A 158 -3.25 -13.47 -9.38
N ILE A 159 -2.76 -12.24 -9.63
CA ILE A 159 -1.65 -11.64 -8.88
C ILE A 159 -2.01 -11.45 -7.39
N VAL A 160 -3.17 -10.85 -7.09
CA VAL A 160 -3.63 -10.60 -5.70
C VAL A 160 -3.82 -11.92 -4.95
N GLY A 161 -4.33 -12.96 -5.62
CA GLY A 161 -4.41 -14.30 -5.04
C GLY A 161 -3.02 -14.88 -4.73
N ALA A 162 -2.06 -14.75 -5.64
CA ALA A 162 -0.70 -15.23 -5.41
C ALA A 162 -0.03 -14.53 -4.22
N ILE A 163 -0.22 -13.21 -4.07
CA ILE A 163 0.24 -12.45 -2.90
C ILE A 163 -0.38 -13.01 -1.61
N GLY A 164 -1.68 -13.29 -1.61
CA GLY A 164 -2.36 -13.90 -0.45
C GLY A 164 -1.70 -15.22 -0.04
N ARG A 165 -1.36 -16.08 -1.01
CA ARG A 165 -0.65 -17.34 -0.73
C ARG A 165 0.77 -17.14 -0.24
N LEU A 166 1.51 -16.20 -0.82
CA LEU A 166 2.88 -15.88 -0.41
C LEU A 166 2.94 -15.27 1.00
N THR A 167 1.89 -14.56 1.41
CA THR A 167 1.74 -14.01 2.77
C THR A 167 1.13 -15.02 3.76
N GLY A 168 0.92 -16.28 3.35
CA GLY A 168 0.48 -17.36 4.24
C GLY A 168 -1.04 -17.54 4.39
N HIS A 169 -1.84 -16.80 3.63
CA HIS A 169 -3.30 -16.90 3.67
C HIS A 169 -3.82 -17.95 2.71
N ALA A 170 -4.90 -18.65 3.06
CA ALA A 170 -5.71 -19.35 2.07
C ALA A 170 -6.45 -18.31 1.20
N VAL A 171 -6.81 -18.68 -0.02
CA VAL A 171 -7.39 -17.73 -0.99
C VAL A 171 -8.69 -18.27 -1.54
N PHE A 172 -9.73 -17.43 -1.54
CA PHE A 172 -10.98 -17.69 -2.25
C PHE A 172 -11.06 -16.73 -3.45
N ILE A 173 -11.44 -17.28 -4.60
CA ILE A 173 -11.82 -16.55 -5.82
C ILE A 173 -13.16 -17.15 -6.29
N PRO A 174 -14.14 -16.32 -6.72
CA PRO A 174 -15.43 -16.80 -7.21
C PRO A 174 -15.28 -17.89 -8.28
N PHE A 175 -16.08 -18.94 -8.19
CA PHE A 175 -15.99 -20.11 -9.09
C PHE A 175 -16.07 -19.75 -10.58
N ASN A 176 -16.86 -18.73 -10.92
CA ASN A 176 -17.05 -18.29 -12.30
C ASN A 176 -15.79 -17.65 -12.89
N ASP A 177 -14.89 -17.14 -12.06
CA ASP A 177 -13.70 -16.40 -12.50
C ASP A 177 -12.47 -17.31 -12.58
N ARG A 178 -12.46 -18.42 -11.84
CA ARG A 178 -11.33 -19.38 -11.79
C ARG A 178 -10.86 -19.87 -13.18
N PRO A 179 -11.74 -20.14 -14.16
CA PRO A 179 -11.32 -20.55 -15.51
C PRO A 179 -10.56 -19.46 -16.29
N SER A 180 -10.77 -18.18 -15.94
CA SER A 180 -10.18 -17.03 -16.61
C SER A 180 -8.87 -16.55 -15.98
N MET A 181 -8.40 -17.20 -14.91
CA MET A 181 -7.15 -16.86 -14.24
C MET A 181 -5.93 -17.08 -15.15
N ASP A 182 -4.97 -16.15 -15.06
CA ASP A 182 -3.75 -16.16 -15.88
C ASP A 182 -2.57 -16.72 -15.09
N TRP A 183 -2.43 -18.04 -15.15
CA TRP A 183 -1.35 -18.78 -14.50
C TRP A 183 0.03 -18.61 -15.15
N SER A 184 0.16 -17.83 -16.22
CA SER A 184 1.47 -17.53 -16.80
C SER A 184 2.24 -16.48 -15.98
N LEU A 185 1.53 -15.71 -15.15
CA LEU A 185 2.09 -14.61 -14.37
C LEU A 185 2.63 -15.04 -12.99
N VAL A 186 2.13 -16.14 -12.45
CA VAL A 186 2.38 -16.56 -11.06
C VAL A 186 2.51 -18.09 -10.94
N ASP A 187 3.15 -18.56 -9.87
CA ASP A 187 3.09 -19.99 -9.52
C ASP A 187 1.65 -20.38 -9.18
N ARG A 188 1.18 -21.52 -9.72
CA ARG A 188 -0.17 -22.02 -9.44
C ARG A 188 -0.37 -22.27 -7.94
N PHE A 189 -1.57 -21.94 -7.47
CA PHE A 189 -1.96 -22.16 -6.09
C PHE A 189 -3.37 -22.71 -5.96
N GLU A 190 -3.62 -23.40 -4.84
CA GLU A 190 -4.94 -23.90 -4.49
C GLU A 190 -5.81 -22.79 -3.90
N MET A 191 -7.09 -22.81 -4.27
CA MET A 191 -8.13 -21.95 -3.73
C MET A 191 -9.06 -22.76 -2.84
N VAL A 192 -9.59 -22.12 -1.80
CA VAL A 192 -10.68 -22.69 -1.02
C VAL A 192 -12.00 -22.56 -1.76
N ASP A 193 -12.89 -23.51 -1.56
CA ASP A 193 -14.19 -23.58 -2.24
C ASP A 193 -15.27 -22.76 -1.53
N ASP A 194 -15.18 -22.67 -0.21
CA ASP A 194 -16.14 -21.96 0.61
C ASP A 194 -15.67 -20.55 0.95
N VAL A 195 -16.62 -19.62 0.97
CA VAL A 195 -16.41 -18.27 1.49
C VAL A 195 -16.09 -18.38 2.99
N PRO A 196 -15.10 -17.62 3.51
CA PRO A 196 -14.73 -17.69 4.92
C PRO A 196 -15.88 -17.28 5.85
N SER A 197 -15.82 -17.79 7.08
CA SER A 197 -16.72 -17.35 8.14
C SER A 197 -16.44 -15.89 8.51
N THR A 198 -17.50 -15.12 8.71
CA THR A 198 -17.49 -13.80 9.32
C THR A 198 -17.76 -13.88 10.84
N GLY A 199 -17.53 -15.05 11.44
CA GLY A 199 -17.81 -15.32 12.85
C GLY A 199 -19.24 -15.81 13.10
N ARG A 200 -20.05 -15.04 13.84
CA ARG A 200 -21.34 -15.52 14.37
C ARG A 200 -22.52 -15.43 13.38
N HIS A 201 -22.36 -14.74 12.26
CA HIS A 201 -23.40 -14.56 11.26
C HIS A 201 -23.11 -15.43 10.03
N ALA A 202 -24.17 -15.81 9.31
CA ALA A 202 -23.99 -16.38 7.98
C ALA A 202 -23.22 -15.35 7.11
N PRO A 203 -22.26 -15.77 6.26
CA PRO A 203 -21.54 -14.86 5.39
C PRO A 203 -22.55 -14.01 4.59
N ALA A 204 -22.36 -12.69 4.57
CA ALA A 204 -23.18 -11.82 3.74
C ALA A 204 -23.07 -12.31 2.28
N ALA A 205 -24.20 -12.38 1.56
CA ALA A 205 -24.20 -12.85 0.17
C ALA A 205 -23.27 -11.99 -0.72
N SER A 206 -23.06 -10.73 -0.35
CA SER A 206 -22.10 -9.82 -0.99
C SER A 206 -20.64 -10.27 -0.86
N LEU A 207 -20.29 -11.06 0.16
CA LEU A 207 -18.92 -11.57 0.34
C LEU A 207 -18.53 -12.56 -0.78
N ALA A 208 -19.50 -13.32 -1.30
CA ALA A 208 -19.30 -14.22 -2.43
C ALA A 208 -19.13 -13.49 -3.77
N LEU A 209 -19.44 -12.18 -3.81
CA LEU A 209 -19.33 -11.32 -5.00
C LEU A 209 -18.03 -10.51 -5.02
N ILE A 210 -17.19 -10.64 -4.00
CA ILE A 210 -15.90 -9.98 -3.93
C ILE A 210 -14.88 -10.81 -4.70
N ASP A 211 -14.06 -10.14 -5.52
CA ASP A 211 -13.15 -10.75 -6.48
C ASP A 211 -12.10 -11.67 -5.84
N VAL A 212 -11.48 -11.23 -4.74
CA VAL A 212 -10.48 -12.04 -4.04
C VAL A 212 -10.64 -11.89 -2.53
N LEU A 213 -10.73 -13.01 -1.82
CA LEU A 213 -10.70 -13.03 -0.35
C LEU A 213 -9.48 -13.78 0.14
N TRP A 214 -8.84 -13.21 1.15
CA TRP A 214 -7.79 -13.88 1.91
C TRP A 214 -8.40 -14.41 3.20
N VAL A 215 -8.06 -15.66 3.51
CA VAL A 215 -8.62 -16.42 4.61
C VAL A 215 -7.50 -16.83 5.54
N HIS A 216 -7.69 -16.61 6.83
CA HIS A 216 -6.77 -17.06 7.85
C HIS A 216 -6.64 -18.60 7.78
N PRO A 217 -5.42 -19.15 7.60
CA PRO A 217 -5.22 -20.53 7.17
C PRO A 217 -5.76 -21.57 8.16
N THR A 218 -5.81 -21.26 9.46
CA THR A 218 -6.27 -22.20 10.50
C THR A 218 -7.61 -21.88 11.15
N ARG A 219 -8.14 -20.66 10.97
CA ARG A 219 -9.34 -20.21 11.69
C ARG A 219 -10.58 -20.11 10.79
N ASN A 220 -10.39 -20.25 9.48
CA ASN A 220 -11.42 -20.01 8.47
C ASN A 220 -12.13 -18.64 8.64
N LEU A 221 -11.36 -17.63 9.06
CA LEU A 221 -11.83 -16.26 9.24
C LEU A 221 -11.33 -15.39 8.08
N LEU A 222 -12.15 -14.45 7.64
CA LEU A 222 -11.74 -13.45 6.66
C LEU A 222 -10.58 -12.60 7.20
N ALA A 223 -9.48 -12.53 6.45
CA ALA A 223 -8.30 -11.74 6.77
C ALA A 223 -8.26 -10.44 5.94
N ALA A 224 -8.51 -10.53 4.64
CA ALA A 224 -8.60 -9.37 3.76
C ALA A 224 -9.56 -9.63 2.59
N ALA A 225 -10.08 -8.56 2.01
CA ALA A 225 -11.00 -8.62 0.87
C ALA A 225 -10.55 -7.61 -0.20
N PHE A 226 -10.53 -8.02 -1.47
CA PHE A 226 -10.06 -7.19 -2.57
C PHE A 226 -11.05 -7.18 -3.73
N GLU A 227 -11.23 -5.99 -4.29
CA GLU A 227 -12.08 -5.69 -5.46
C GLU A 227 -11.19 -5.08 -6.53
N ILE A 228 -11.27 -5.62 -7.74
CA ILE A 228 -10.42 -5.29 -8.89
C ILE A 228 -11.24 -4.49 -9.88
N GLU A 229 -11.06 -3.19 -9.83
CA GLU A 229 -11.89 -2.23 -10.52
C GLU A 229 -11.22 -1.77 -11.82
N HIS A 230 -11.38 -2.57 -12.88
CA HIS A 230 -10.83 -2.27 -14.20
C HIS A 230 -11.77 -1.38 -15.04
N SER A 231 -13.03 -1.79 -15.21
CA SER A 231 -14.04 -1.09 -16.03
C SER A 231 -15.26 -0.63 -15.22
N THR A 232 -15.58 -1.31 -14.12
CA THR A 232 -16.68 -0.99 -13.22
C THR A 232 -16.41 0.29 -12.41
N LEU A 233 -17.47 0.87 -11.84
CA LEU A 233 -17.33 2.05 -10.97
C LEU A 233 -16.86 1.60 -9.59
N ILE A 234 -15.78 2.21 -9.09
CA ILE A 234 -15.23 2.00 -7.73
C ILE A 234 -16.30 2.02 -6.63
N TYR A 235 -17.35 2.83 -6.83
CA TYR A 235 -18.45 2.94 -5.88
C TYR A 235 -19.17 1.60 -5.64
N SER A 236 -19.24 0.71 -6.64
CA SER A 236 -19.87 -0.61 -6.53
C SER A 236 -19.08 -1.54 -5.61
N GLY A 237 -17.77 -1.68 -5.80
CA GLY A 237 -16.92 -2.44 -4.88
C GLY A 237 -16.96 -1.87 -3.46
N LEU A 238 -16.95 -0.55 -3.31
CA LEU A 238 -17.08 0.10 -2.00
C LEU A 238 -18.41 -0.20 -1.30
N LEU A 239 -19.53 -0.26 -2.04
CA LEU A 239 -20.82 -0.65 -1.47
C LEU A 239 -20.83 -2.10 -1.01
N ARG A 240 -20.29 -3.04 -1.81
CA ARG A 240 -20.15 -4.45 -1.40
C ARG A 240 -19.32 -4.59 -0.12
N PHE A 241 -18.19 -3.91 -0.05
CA PHE A 241 -17.39 -3.86 1.19
C PHE A 241 -18.15 -3.23 2.34
N ASN A 242 -18.93 -2.17 2.11
CA ASN A 242 -19.68 -1.51 3.17
C ASN A 242 -20.78 -2.40 3.73
N ASP A 243 -21.49 -3.14 2.89
CA ASP A 243 -22.51 -4.11 3.31
C ASP A 243 -21.87 -5.18 4.21
N VAL A 244 -20.74 -5.76 3.77
CA VAL A 244 -19.98 -6.70 4.61
C VAL A 244 -19.50 -6.02 5.89
N HIS A 245 -18.96 -4.80 5.83
CA HIS A 245 -18.35 -4.08 6.95
C HIS A 245 -19.35 -3.66 8.05
N ILE A 246 -20.62 -3.48 7.68
CA ILE A 246 -21.70 -3.19 8.64
C ILE A 246 -21.99 -4.43 9.49
N ASP A 247 -22.12 -5.59 8.86
CA ASP A 247 -22.44 -6.85 9.54
C ASP A 247 -21.22 -7.49 10.20
N PHE A 248 -20.06 -7.35 9.58
CA PHE A 248 -18.78 -7.89 10.00
C PHE A 248 -17.67 -6.87 9.77
N LYS A 249 -17.07 -6.36 10.83
CA LYS A 249 -15.97 -5.40 10.73
C LYS A 249 -14.78 -6.02 9.98
N LEU A 250 -14.70 -5.70 8.68
CA LEU A 250 -13.61 -6.10 7.80
C LEU A 250 -12.27 -5.74 8.45
N PRO A 251 -11.33 -6.69 8.60
CA PRO A 251 -10.00 -6.38 9.10
C PRO A 251 -9.22 -5.50 8.12
N ARG A 252 -9.34 -5.81 6.82
CA ARG A 252 -8.70 -5.11 5.70
C ARG A 252 -9.54 -5.24 4.44
N ALA A 253 -9.67 -4.15 3.70
CA ALA A 253 -10.27 -4.12 2.37
C ALA A 253 -9.32 -3.40 1.39
N GLY A 254 -9.35 -3.79 0.11
CA GLY A 254 -8.50 -3.19 -0.93
C GLY A 254 -9.25 -2.98 -2.23
N ILE A 255 -9.26 -1.75 -2.73
CA ILE A 255 -9.60 -1.46 -4.12
C ILE A 255 -8.30 -1.50 -4.91
N VAL A 256 -8.21 -2.44 -5.85
CA VAL A 256 -7.06 -2.62 -6.74
C VAL A 256 -7.48 -2.09 -8.11
N ALA A 257 -6.80 -1.06 -8.62
CA ALA A 257 -7.20 -0.38 -9.84
C ALA A 257 -6.04 0.33 -10.53
N ASP A 258 -6.28 0.85 -11.74
CA ASP A 258 -5.34 1.74 -12.42
C ASP A 258 -5.13 3.06 -11.70
N ALA A 259 -3.97 3.70 -11.92
CA ALA A 259 -3.59 4.93 -11.23
C ALA A 259 -4.60 6.08 -11.42
N GLU A 260 -5.23 6.16 -12.59
CA GLU A 260 -6.25 7.17 -12.94
C GLU A 260 -7.50 7.09 -12.04
N ARG A 261 -7.73 5.94 -11.40
CA ARG A 261 -8.88 5.69 -10.52
C ARG A 261 -8.66 6.15 -9.08
N GLU A 262 -7.45 6.55 -8.70
CA GLU A 262 -7.12 6.95 -7.32
C GLU A 262 -7.95 8.14 -6.83
N GLU A 263 -8.03 9.23 -7.60
CA GLU A 263 -8.81 10.41 -7.21
C GLU A 263 -10.30 10.08 -7.05
N ALA A 264 -10.82 9.24 -7.94
CA ALA A 264 -12.20 8.78 -7.86
C ALA A 264 -12.42 7.95 -6.59
N PHE A 265 -11.49 7.05 -6.24
CA PHE A 265 -11.52 6.30 -4.99
C PHE A 265 -11.51 7.24 -3.78
N LEU A 266 -10.54 8.16 -3.68
CA LEU A 266 -10.39 9.08 -2.56
C LEU A 266 -11.66 9.93 -2.36
N ARG A 267 -12.26 10.41 -3.45
CA ARG A 267 -13.53 11.13 -3.39
C ARG A 267 -14.68 10.26 -2.87
N GLN A 268 -14.77 9.00 -3.30
CA GLN A 268 -15.85 8.11 -2.89
C GLN A 268 -15.68 7.63 -1.45
N ILE A 269 -14.51 7.10 -1.07
CA ILE A 269 -14.27 6.50 0.27
C ILE A 269 -14.43 7.53 1.40
N ASN A 270 -14.20 8.83 1.11
CA ASN A 270 -14.38 9.90 2.07
C ASN A 270 -15.83 10.39 2.23
N ARG A 271 -16.79 9.82 1.49
CA ARG A 271 -18.21 10.17 1.66
C ARG A 271 -18.70 9.79 3.05
N ARG A 272 -19.70 10.54 3.53
CA ARG A 272 -20.32 10.37 4.86
C ARG A 272 -20.72 8.91 5.14
N THR A 273 -21.21 8.18 4.15
CA THR A 273 -21.66 6.79 4.33
C THR A 273 -20.54 5.85 4.78
N PHE A 274 -19.37 5.92 4.16
CA PHE A 274 -18.23 5.05 4.49
C PHE A 274 -17.47 5.53 5.73
N ARG A 275 -17.50 6.84 6.00
CA ARG A 275 -17.03 7.39 7.28
C ARG A 275 -17.89 6.96 8.47
N ALA A 276 -19.21 6.91 8.28
CA ALA A 276 -20.13 6.48 9.34
C ALA A 276 -20.00 4.99 9.67
N SER A 277 -19.72 4.15 8.67
CA SER A 277 -19.51 2.71 8.90
C SER A 277 -18.11 2.39 9.44
N GLY A 278 -17.13 3.26 9.21
CA GLY A 278 -15.71 3.04 9.52
C GLY A 278 -14.93 2.38 8.38
N LEU A 279 -15.56 2.13 7.22
CA LEU A 279 -14.91 1.47 6.09
C LEU A 279 -13.67 2.25 5.59
N ASN A 280 -13.71 3.58 5.64
CA ASN A 280 -12.58 4.44 5.24
C ASN A 280 -11.34 4.26 6.13
N GLU A 281 -11.47 3.59 7.28
CA GLU A 281 -10.35 3.28 8.17
C GLU A 281 -9.69 1.93 7.84
N VAL A 282 -10.28 1.11 6.97
CA VAL A 282 -9.76 -0.23 6.65
C VAL A 282 -9.68 -0.53 5.15
N CYS A 283 -10.26 0.34 4.31
CA CYS A 283 -10.22 0.21 2.86
C CYS A 283 -9.05 1.00 2.28
N LEU A 284 -8.14 0.28 1.62
CA LEU A 284 -6.93 0.80 1.01
C LEU A 284 -7.10 0.89 -0.51
N PHE A 285 -6.32 1.77 -1.14
CA PHE A 285 -6.12 1.78 -2.58
C PHE A 285 -4.80 1.12 -2.95
N TYR A 286 -4.81 0.30 -4.00
CA TYR A 286 -3.64 -0.32 -4.61
C TYR A 286 -3.63 -0.05 -6.11
N LYS A 287 -2.51 0.46 -6.62
CA LYS A 287 -2.31 0.58 -8.06
C LYS A 287 -1.92 -0.77 -8.64
N TYR A 288 -2.38 -1.09 -9.85
CA TYR A 288 -2.00 -2.32 -10.55
C TYR A 288 -0.48 -2.54 -10.61
N SER A 289 0.27 -1.50 -11.00
CA SER A 289 1.75 -1.56 -11.04
C SER A 289 2.36 -1.88 -9.68
N ASP A 290 1.82 -1.27 -8.61
CA ASP A 290 2.37 -1.42 -7.26
C ASP A 290 2.02 -2.79 -6.69
N THR A 291 0.81 -3.30 -6.95
CA THR A 291 0.42 -4.67 -6.63
C THR A 291 1.31 -5.70 -7.32
N TYR A 292 1.62 -5.50 -8.60
CA TYR A 292 2.53 -6.41 -9.31
C TYR A 292 3.95 -6.36 -8.75
N ARG A 293 4.49 -5.18 -8.44
CA ARG A 293 5.79 -5.04 -7.76
C ARG A 293 5.80 -5.72 -6.38
N TRP A 294 4.71 -5.59 -5.63
CA TRP A 294 4.55 -6.29 -4.36
C TRP A 294 4.66 -7.81 -4.54
N PHE A 295 3.97 -8.37 -5.54
CA PHE A 295 4.11 -9.79 -5.88
C PHE A 295 5.56 -10.16 -6.24
N LEU A 296 6.20 -9.42 -7.15
CA LEU A 296 7.57 -9.72 -7.59
C LEU A 296 8.56 -9.72 -6.43
N ARG A 297 8.39 -8.77 -5.50
CA ARG A 297 9.21 -8.71 -4.28
C ARG A 297 9.02 -9.94 -3.40
N LEU A 298 7.79 -10.31 -3.06
CA LEU A 298 7.54 -11.50 -2.24
C LEU A 298 8.04 -12.78 -2.93
N HIS A 299 7.87 -12.85 -4.25
CA HIS A 299 8.30 -13.99 -5.03
C HIS A 299 9.83 -14.13 -5.06
N SER A 300 10.58 -13.02 -5.13
CA SER A 300 12.04 -13.06 -5.07
C SER A 300 12.56 -13.41 -3.68
N GLU A 301 11.95 -12.89 -2.62
CA GLU A 301 12.30 -13.21 -1.23
C GLU A 301 12.13 -14.69 -0.89
N ARG A 302 11.11 -15.37 -1.45
CA ARG A 302 10.89 -16.80 -1.23
C ARG A 302 11.90 -17.70 -1.95
N ARG A 303 12.55 -17.18 -2.99
CA ARG A 303 13.55 -17.92 -3.79
C ARG A 303 14.99 -17.71 -3.32
N ALA A 304 15.24 -16.70 -2.48
CA ALA A 304 16.54 -16.41 -1.87
C ALA A 304 16.79 -17.29 -0.64
#